data_AF-A0A7S1T019-F1
#
_entry.id   AF-A0A7S1T019-F1
#
_cell.length_a   1.000
_cell.length_b   1.000
_cell.length_c   1.000
_cell.angle_alpha   90.00
_cell.angle_beta   90.00
_cell.angle_gamma   90.00
#
_symmetry.space_group_name_H-M   'P 1'
#
loop_
_entity.id
_entity.type
_entity.pdbx_description
1 polymer ?
#
loop_
_entity_poly.entity_id
_entity_poly.type
_entity_poly.pdbx_seq_one_letter_code
_entity_poly.pdbx_strand_id
1 'polypeptide(L)'
;VSPLLNAYCMGVKVTSQLVRSIILNGSVSQEEDFLPHTSGLPIDEFSSTAHQSCINALESLEEVLQTRRNDQGSTFGPCAVGDEDSPALIARLRFRRLLMLGLVAVRTGGGVNVNAAGRWFAGAAAELKHISSTPANGEQLVGFDPDVNRSRVSPTPPRPVKLKTREDCQECFATLLQQLSYACQVTAINGFTDLRMYITNFSLMGPGPIATSALHGLLKLKFGDGNALQQMLLVDFACG
;
A
#
# COMPACT_ATOMS: atom_id res chain seq x y z
N VAL A 1 16.60 -2.56 20.09
CA VAL A 1 16.23 -2.60 18.66
C VAL A 1 16.24 -1.16 18.13
N SER A 2 16.81 -0.90 16.95
CA SER A 2 16.83 0.46 16.38
C SER A 2 15.40 1.02 16.26
N PRO A 3 15.12 2.26 16.70
CA PRO A 3 13.79 2.86 16.60
C PRO A 3 13.30 2.94 15.14
N LEU A 4 14.22 3.12 14.20
CA LEU A 4 13.96 3.11 12.76
C LEU A 4 13.43 1.76 12.28
N LEU A 5 14.14 0.68 12.63
CA LEU A 5 13.74 -0.68 12.27
C LEU A 5 12.39 -1.03 12.89
N ASN A 6 12.18 -0.66 14.16
CA ASN A 6 10.91 -0.90 14.84
C ASN A 6 9.74 -0.18 14.15
N ALA A 7 9.90 1.11 13.82
CA ALA A 7 8.86 1.87 13.12
C ALA A 7 8.59 1.30 11.72
N TYR A 8 9.63 0.89 10.98
CA TYR A 8 9.46 0.26 9.67
C TYR A 8 8.70 -1.07 9.76
N CYS A 9 9.07 -1.94 10.71
CA CYS A 9 8.38 -3.21 10.96
C CYS A 9 6.91 -2.98 11.37
N MET A 10 6.64 -1.97 12.21
CA MET A 10 5.28 -1.57 12.56
C MET A 10 4.49 -1.09 11.33
N GLY A 11 5.12 -0.30 10.45
CA GLY A 11 4.51 0.11 9.18
C GLY A 11 4.17 -1.07 8.28
N VAL A 12 5.01 -2.10 8.23
CA VAL A 12 4.72 -3.36 7.51
C VAL A 12 3.54 -4.09 8.14
N LYS A 13 3.50 -4.25 9.47
CA LYS A 13 2.35 -4.85 10.19
C LYS A 13 1.05 -4.12 9.85
N VAL A 14 1.05 -2.79 9.97
CA VAL A 14 -0.11 -1.93 9.69
C VAL A 14 -0.54 -2.01 8.23
N THR A 15 0.41 -2.02 7.29
CA THR A 15 0.10 -2.22 5.87
C THR A 15 -0.64 -3.54 5.64
N SER A 16 -0.18 -4.63 6.28
CA SER A 16 -0.84 -5.94 6.19
C SER A 16 -2.26 -5.92 6.78
N GLN A 17 -2.48 -5.21 7.89
CA GLN A 17 -3.82 -5.01 8.48
C GLN A 17 -4.75 -4.26 7.53
N LEU A 18 -4.25 -3.18 6.91
CA LEU A 18 -4.99 -2.38 5.92
C LEU A 18 -5.37 -3.20 4.70
N VAL A 19 -4.41 -3.91 4.11
CA VAL A 19 -4.63 -4.77 2.93
C VAL A 19 -5.68 -5.84 3.25
N ARG A 20 -5.53 -6.53 4.39
CA ARG A 20 -6.52 -7.51 4.85
C ARG A 20 -7.91 -6.88 4.95
N SER A 21 -8.02 -5.71 5.59
CA SER A 21 -9.31 -5.03 5.75
C SER A 21 -9.93 -4.62 4.42
N ILE A 22 -9.14 -4.14 3.46
CA ILE A 22 -9.62 -3.80 2.11
C ILE A 22 -10.14 -5.06 1.40
N ILE A 23 -9.38 -6.16 1.43
CA ILE A 23 -9.77 -7.41 0.77
C ILE A 23 -11.05 -7.99 1.36
N LEU A 24 -11.16 -8.07 2.68
CA LEU A 24 -12.35 -8.61 3.35
C LEU A 24 -13.61 -7.81 3.04
N ASN A 25 -13.49 -6.51 2.76
CA ASN A 25 -14.61 -5.67 2.33
C ASN A 25 -14.88 -5.75 0.81
N GLY A 26 -13.91 -6.20 0.03
CA GLY A 26 -13.88 -6.17 -1.44
C GLY A 26 -14.62 -7.30 -2.16
N SER A 27 -15.26 -8.22 -1.44
CA SER A 27 -15.96 -9.40 -2.01
C SER A 27 -15.11 -10.23 -2.98
N VAL A 28 -13.80 -10.30 -2.76
CA VAL A 28 -12.89 -11.20 -3.48
C VAL A 28 -12.96 -12.61 -2.88
N SER A 29 -12.85 -13.65 -3.71
CA SER A 29 -12.91 -15.05 -3.28
C SER A 29 -11.75 -15.38 -2.33
N GLN A 30 -12.07 -15.69 -1.08
CA GLN A 30 -11.08 -16.09 -0.09
C GLN A 30 -10.48 -17.46 -0.47
N GLU A 31 -9.21 -17.67 -0.16
CA GLU A 31 -8.42 -18.90 -0.42
C GLU A 31 -8.06 -19.19 -1.89
N GLU A 32 -8.79 -18.64 -2.85
CA GLU A 32 -8.41 -18.66 -4.29
C GLU A 32 -7.47 -17.49 -4.61
N ASP A 33 -7.91 -16.26 -4.34
CA ASP A 33 -7.18 -15.04 -4.70
C ASP A 33 -6.30 -14.50 -3.57
N PHE A 34 -6.69 -14.75 -2.32
CA PHE A 34 -5.99 -14.25 -1.14
C PHE A 34 -6.15 -15.20 0.05
N LEU A 35 -5.06 -15.45 0.77
CA LEU A 35 -5.08 -16.24 1.99
C LEU A 35 -5.10 -15.33 3.23
N PRO A 36 -6.25 -15.14 3.90
CA PRO A 36 -6.36 -14.27 5.07
C PRO A 36 -5.89 -14.94 6.37
N HIS A 37 -5.28 -16.12 6.35
CA HIS A 37 -4.81 -16.74 7.60
C HIS A 37 -3.64 -15.96 8.21
N THR A 38 -3.72 -15.67 9.51
CA THR A 38 -2.66 -14.99 10.25
C THR A 38 -1.62 -15.96 10.83
N SER A 39 -1.86 -17.27 10.73
CA SER A 39 -1.00 -18.33 11.28
C SER A 39 -0.59 -18.06 12.75
N GLY A 40 -1.54 -17.58 13.55
CA GLY A 40 -1.34 -17.26 14.97
C GLY A 40 -0.67 -15.91 15.25
N LEU A 41 -0.38 -15.09 14.23
CA LEU A 41 0.14 -13.74 14.42
C LEU A 41 -0.94 -12.79 14.96
N PRO A 42 -0.59 -11.89 15.90
CA PRO A 42 -1.48 -10.82 16.37
C PRO A 42 -1.58 -9.71 15.31
N ILE A 43 -2.21 -10.02 14.19
CA ILE A 43 -2.61 -9.05 13.18
C ILE A 43 -4.01 -8.57 13.60
N ASP A 44 -4.02 -7.59 14.50
CA ASP A 44 -5.24 -7.01 15.06
C ASP A 44 -6.12 -6.39 13.96
N GLU A 45 -7.40 -6.20 14.24
CA GLU A 45 -8.34 -5.56 13.31
C GLU A 45 -7.97 -4.10 12.99
N PHE A 46 -8.55 -3.58 11.91
CA PHE A 46 -8.32 -2.20 11.46
C PHE A 46 -8.60 -1.21 12.60
N SER A 47 -7.60 -0.40 12.95
CA SER A 47 -7.73 0.66 13.95
C SER A 47 -7.21 1.98 13.38
N SER A 48 -8.11 2.94 13.14
CA SER A 48 -7.77 4.25 12.56
C SER A 48 -6.75 5.02 13.41
N THR A 49 -6.87 4.95 14.74
CA THR A 49 -5.96 5.63 15.68
C THR A 49 -4.57 5.02 15.67
N ALA A 50 -4.47 3.68 15.66
CA ALA A 50 -3.19 2.97 15.58
C ALA A 50 -2.48 3.23 14.25
N HIS A 51 -3.23 3.25 13.14
CA HIS A 51 -2.70 3.55 11.82
C HIS A 51 -2.16 4.98 11.73
N GLN A 52 -2.90 5.97 12.24
CA GLN A 52 -2.44 7.36 12.26
C GLN A 52 -1.18 7.55 13.12
N SER A 53 -1.13 6.90 14.29
CA SER A 53 0.06 6.93 15.15
C SER A 53 1.30 6.39 14.43
N CYS A 54 1.15 5.29 13.67
CA CYS A 54 2.24 4.72 12.88
C CYS A 54 2.68 5.64 11.73
N ILE A 55 1.73 6.29 11.03
CA ILE A 55 2.02 7.28 9.99
C ILE A 55 2.85 8.44 10.57
N ASN A 56 2.43 8.99 11.71
CA ASN A 56 3.13 10.09 12.37
C ASN A 56 4.54 9.68 12.82
N ALA A 57 4.70 8.46 13.34
CA ALA A 57 6.02 7.94 13.74
C ALA A 57 6.98 7.81 12.54
N LEU A 58 6.50 7.36 11.38
CA LEU A 58 7.29 7.30 10.15
C LEU A 58 7.67 8.71 9.67
N GLU A 59 6.75 9.66 9.74
CA GLU A 59 6.98 11.06 9.36
C GLU A 59 8.02 11.73 10.26
N SER A 60 7.92 11.60 11.59
CA SER A 60 8.91 12.16 12.51
C SER A 60 10.32 11.57 12.29
N LEU A 61 10.42 10.28 11.98
CA LEU A 61 11.72 9.66 11.67
C LEU A 61 12.27 10.12 10.32
N GLU A 62 11.40 10.34 9.35
CA GLU A 62 11.75 10.92 8.05
C GLU A 62 12.34 12.32 8.23
N GLU A 63 11.71 13.18 9.04
CA GLU A 63 12.17 14.53 9.36
C GLU A 63 13.53 14.51 10.08
N VAL A 64 13.70 13.65 11.09
CA VAL A 64 14.98 13.52 11.81
C VAL A 64 16.13 13.12 10.86
N LEU A 65 15.88 12.20 9.93
CA LEU A 65 16.89 11.79 8.95
C LEU A 65 17.19 12.91 7.93
N GLN A 66 16.19 13.69 7.54
CA GLN A 66 16.39 14.85 6.67
C GLN A 66 17.19 15.97 7.34
N THR A 67 16.88 16.30 8.59
CA THR A 67 17.63 17.30 9.36
C THR A 67 19.09 16.88 9.54
N ARG A 68 19.33 15.61 9.92
CA ARG A 68 20.69 15.06 9.99
C ARG A 68 21.44 15.11 8.67
N ARG A 69 20.75 14.94 7.54
CA ARG A 69 21.35 15.07 6.21
C ARG A 69 21.75 16.52 5.90
N ASN A 70 20.91 17.49 6.29
CA ASN A 70 21.17 18.90 6.04
C ASN A 70 22.28 19.45 6.96
N ASP A 71 22.28 19.06 8.24
CA ASP A 71 23.26 19.51 9.24
C ASP A 71 24.67 18.96 8.98
N GLN A 72 24.77 17.75 8.39
CA GLN A 72 26.05 17.14 8.01
C GLN A 72 26.71 17.77 6.76
N GLY A 73 26.07 18.77 6.14
CA GLY A 73 26.77 19.74 5.29
C GLY A 73 27.81 20.57 6.05
N SER A 74 27.81 20.53 7.39
CA SER A 74 28.81 21.13 8.26
C SER A 74 29.25 20.18 9.39
N THR A 75 30.47 19.65 9.28
CA THR A 75 31.28 19.04 10.35
C THR A 75 31.01 17.58 10.73
N PHE A 76 32.11 16.82 10.71
CA PHE A 76 32.28 15.40 11.05
C PHE A 76 31.67 14.99 12.40
N GLY A 77 30.83 13.95 12.39
CA GLY A 77 30.37 13.25 13.60
C GLY A 77 30.20 11.75 13.36
N PRO A 78 30.82 10.85 14.15
CA PRO A 78 30.78 9.41 13.90
C PRO A 78 29.54 8.77 14.55
N CYS A 79 28.60 8.29 13.72
CA CYS A 79 27.49 7.45 14.17
C CYS A 79 26.99 6.48 13.07
N ALA A 80 27.75 5.39 12.89
CA ALA A 80 27.39 4.00 12.56
C ALA A 80 26.36 3.62 11.47
N VAL A 81 25.69 4.54 10.77
CA VAL A 81 24.99 4.27 9.51
C VAL A 81 25.76 5.07 8.46
N GLY A 82 26.33 4.40 7.47
CA GLY A 82 27.11 5.08 6.43
C GLY A 82 26.27 6.19 5.80
N ASP A 83 26.85 7.36 5.60
CA ASP A 83 26.17 8.54 5.04
C ASP A 83 25.49 8.24 3.68
N GLU A 84 25.96 7.21 2.98
CA GLU A 84 25.42 6.72 1.71
C GLU A 84 24.07 5.98 1.83
N ASP A 85 23.74 5.44 3.01
CA ASP A 85 22.49 4.69 3.23
C ASP A 85 21.32 5.60 3.66
N SER A 86 21.62 6.83 4.12
CA SER A 86 20.62 7.83 4.54
C SER A 86 19.54 8.13 3.48
N PRO A 87 19.87 8.47 2.20
CA PRO A 87 18.86 8.72 1.18
C PRO A 87 18.02 7.46 0.88
N ALA A 88 18.63 6.29 0.93
CA ALA A 88 17.97 5.02 0.69
C ALA A 88 16.96 4.70 1.81
N LEU A 89 17.27 5.03 3.06
CA LEU A 89 16.37 4.87 4.21
C LEU A 89 15.21 5.86 4.15
N ILE A 90 15.48 7.13 3.83
CA ILE A 90 14.43 8.16 3.68
C ILE A 90 13.42 7.75 2.61
N ALA A 91 13.89 7.29 1.42
CA ALA A 91 13.00 6.85 0.36
C ALA A 91 12.12 5.66 0.77
N ARG A 92 12.67 4.69 1.51
CA ARG A 92 11.92 3.53 2.03
C ARG A 92 10.87 3.93 3.07
N LEU A 93 11.17 4.87 3.95
CA LEU A 93 10.21 5.41 4.92
C LEU A 93 9.07 6.17 4.21
N ARG A 94 9.42 7.07 3.29
CA ARG A 94 8.46 7.84 2.49
C ARG A 94 7.53 6.95 1.70
N PHE A 95 8.09 5.98 0.98
CA PHE A 95 7.32 4.96 0.26
C PHE A 95 6.29 4.29 1.18
N ARG A 96 6.73 3.81 2.36
CA ARG A 96 5.87 3.11 3.30
C ARG A 96 4.75 4.01 3.82
N ARG A 97 5.09 5.25 4.19
CA ARG A 97 4.14 6.25 4.70
C ARG A 97 3.08 6.62 3.65
N LEU A 98 3.50 6.91 2.42
CA LEU A 98 2.61 7.26 1.32
C LEU A 98 1.67 6.10 0.93
N LEU A 99 2.19 4.88 0.88
CA LEU A 99 1.38 3.67 0.66
C LEU A 99 0.30 3.53 1.75
N MET A 100 0.67 3.71 3.02
CA MET A 100 -0.28 3.63 4.15
C MET A 100 -1.35 4.72 4.08
N LEU A 101 -0.98 5.97 3.80
CA LEU A 101 -1.93 7.07 3.62
C LEU A 101 -2.95 6.77 2.52
N GLY A 102 -2.48 6.29 1.37
CA GLY A 102 -3.34 5.87 0.26
C GLY A 102 -4.33 4.77 0.64
N LEU A 103 -3.85 3.70 1.28
CA LEU A 103 -4.69 2.58 1.71
C LEU A 103 -5.72 2.99 2.77
N VAL A 104 -5.36 3.85 3.73
CA VAL A 104 -6.30 4.38 4.74
C VAL A 104 -7.42 5.18 4.06
N ALA A 105 -7.09 6.04 3.10
CA ALA A 105 -8.10 6.82 2.39
C ALA A 105 -9.02 5.97 1.51
N VAL A 106 -8.49 4.98 0.80
CA VAL A 106 -9.29 3.99 0.06
C VAL A 106 -10.24 3.24 1.00
N ARG A 107 -9.76 2.84 2.18
CA ARG A 107 -10.54 2.08 3.16
C ARG A 107 -11.65 2.91 3.82
N THR A 108 -11.42 4.20 4.03
CA THR A 108 -12.36 5.11 4.72
C THR A 108 -13.37 5.75 3.78
N GLY A 109 -13.06 5.88 2.49
CA GLY A 109 -14.08 6.05 1.46
C GLY A 109 -14.61 7.47 1.19
N GLY A 110 -14.00 8.52 1.73
CA GLY A 110 -14.43 9.90 1.46
C GLY A 110 -13.91 10.42 0.11
N GLY A 111 -14.75 11.02 -0.74
CA GLY A 111 -14.35 11.49 -2.08
C GLY A 111 -13.10 12.39 -2.12
N VAL A 112 -12.96 13.32 -1.18
CA VAL A 112 -11.75 14.15 -1.02
C VAL A 112 -10.52 13.31 -0.65
N ASN A 113 -10.70 12.34 0.24
CA ASN A 113 -9.64 11.44 0.69
C ASN A 113 -9.19 10.51 -0.45
N VAL A 114 -10.12 10.03 -1.29
CA VAL A 114 -9.81 9.15 -2.42
C VAL A 114 -9.01 9.88 -3.50
N ASN A 115 -9.32 11.14 -3.79
CA ASN A 115 -8.51 11.96 -4.69
C ASN A 115 -7.10 12.19 -4.14
N ALA A 116 -6.97 12.41 -2.82
CA ALA A 116 -5.68 12.49 -2.16
C ALA A 116 -4.92 11.14 -2.22
N ALA A 117 -5.63 10.01 -2.10
CA ALA A 117 -5.06 8.67 -2.22
C ALA A 117 -4.36 8.44 -3.56
N GLY A 118 -4.98 8.85 -4.67
CA GLY A 118 -4.36 8.77 -5.99
C GLY A 118 -3.01 9.49 -6.06
N ARG A 119 -2.89 10.66 -5.42
CA ARG A 119 -1.63 11.42 -5.32
C ARG A 119 -0.61 10.74 -4.43
N TRP A 120 -1.03 10.16 -3.29
CA TRP A 120 -0.12 9.41 -2.43
C TRP A 120 0.41 8.15 -3.11
N PHE A 121 -0.41 7.42 -3.88
CA PHE A 121 0.08 6.28 -4.66
C PHE A 121 1.06 6.70 -5.76
N ALA A 122 0.80 7.82 -6.44
CA ALA A 122 1.76 8.37 -7.42
C ALA A 122 3.08 8.78 -6.76
N GLY A 123 3.03 9.42 -5.58
CA GLY A 123 4.21 9.74 -4.78
C GLY A 123 4.97 8.49 -4.34
N ALA A 124 4.27 7.45 -3.89
CA ALA A 124 4.89 6.17 -3.54
C ALA A 124 5.58 5.53 -4.76
N ALA A 125 5.00 5.64 -5.95
CA ALA A 125 5.61 5.13 -7.17
C ALA A 125 6.89 5.90 -7.55
N ALA A 126 6.95 7.20 -7.28
CA ALA A 126 8.18 7.99 -7.44
C ALA A 126 9.27 7.55 -6.45
N GLU A 127 8.92 7.37 -5.18
CA GLU A 127 9.85 6.87 -4.15
C GLU A 127 10.35 5.45 -4.47
N LEU A 128 9.52 4.60 -5.07
CA LEU A 128 9.93 3.27 -5.51
C LEU A 128 11.06 3.31 -6.56
N LYS A 129 11.05 4.30 -7.46
CA LYS A 129 12.16 4.51 -8.42
C LYS A 129 13.45 4.91 -7.70
N HIS A 130 13.36 5.78 -6.69
CA HIS A 130 14.51 6.13 -5.85
C HIS A 130 15.06 4.93 -5.07
N ILE A 131 14.20 4.12 -4.47
CA ILE A 131 14.61 2.87 -3.80
C ILE A 131 15.36 1.98 -4.79
N SER A 132 14.88 1.87 -6.03
CA SER A 132 15.48 1.04 -7.07
C SER A 132 16.90 1.47 -7.43
N SER A 133 17.17 2.78 -7.43
CA SER A 133 18.51 3.34 -7.68
C SER A 133 19.50 3.19 -6.52
N THR A 134 19.05 2.78 -5.33
CA THR A 134 19.92 2.65 -4.15
C THR A 134 20.54 1.24 -4.06
N PRO A 135 21.83 1.10 -3.68
CA PRO A 135 22.48 -0.20 -3.61
C PRO A 135 21.76 -1.14 -2.63
N ALA A 136 21.72 -2.43 -2.97
CA ALA A 136 21.22 -3.47 -2.09
C ALA A 136 22.31 -3.86 -1.09
N ASN A 137 22.62 -2.98 -0.13
CA ASN A 137 23.55 -3.32 0.95
C ASN A 137 22.85 -4.32 1.89
N GLY A 138 22.90 -5.61 1.56
CA GLY A 138 22.24 -6.68 2.29
C GLY A 138 22.13 -7.98 1.48
N GLU A 139 23.26 -8.65 1.25
CA GLU A 139 23.28 -9.98 0.61
C GLU A 139 22.72 -11.10 1.52
N GLN A 140 22.66 -10.85 2.83
CA GLN A 140 22.12 -11.81 3.80
C GLN A 140 20.79 -11.30 4.35
N LEU A 141 19.73 -12.07 4.13
CA LEU A 141 18.39 -11.84 4.67
C LEU A 141 18.38 -12.11 6.19
N VAL A 142 19.00 -11.23 6.96
CA VAL A 142 19.05 -11.34 8.42
C VAL A 142 17.62 -11.26 8.97
N GLY A 143 17.20 -12.29 9.70
CA GLY A 143 15.88 -12.35 10.35
C GLY A 143 14.75 -12.94 9.51
N PHE A 144 15.00 -13.39 8.29
CA PHE A 144 14.04 -14.18 7.51
C PHE A 144 14.40 -15.66 7.57
N ASP A 145 13.58 -16.44 8.28
CA ASP A 145 13.68 -17.90 8.29
C ASP A 145 12.73 -18.47 7.22
N PRO A 146 13.25 -19.10 6.13
CA PRO A 146 12.41 -19.73 5.11
C PRO A 146 11.58 -20.89 5.67
N ASP A 147 11.97 -21.46 6.81
CA ASP A 147 11.28 -22.53 7.52
C ASP A 147 10.41 -22.01 8.69
N VAL A 148 10.11 -20.70 8.77
CA VAL A 148 9.25 -20.12 9.83
C VAL A 148 7.87 -20.79 9.91
N ASN A 149 7.38 -21.37 8.80
CA ASN A 149 6.11 -22.10 8.77
C ASN A 149 6.19 -23.48 9.44
N ARG A 150 7.40 -24.07 9.62
CA ARG A 150 7.59 -25.34 10.33
C ARG A 150 7.57 -25.18 11.84
N SER A 151 8.00 -24.02 12.34
CA SER A 151 8.03 -23.71 13.78
C SER A 151 6.70 -23.15 14.30
N ARG A 152 5.75 -22.84 13.41
CA ARG A 152 4.41 -22.36 13.76
C ARG A 152 3.39 -23.47 13.62
N VAL A 153 2.42 -23.49 14.54
CA VAL A 153 1.29 -24.44 14.55
C VAL A 153 0.31 -24.04 13.45
N SER A 154 0.68 -24.18 12.18
CA SER A 154 -0.27 -24.02 11.07
C SER A 154 -1.01 -25.34 10.84
N PRO A 155 -2.35 -25.33 10.69
CA PRO A 155 -3.11 -26.53 10.33
C PRO A 155 -2.87 -26.96 8.87
N THR A 156 -2.16 -26.14 8.09
CA THR A 156 -1.82 -26.42 6.69
C THR A 156 -0.38 -26.95 6.55
N PRO A 157 -0.10 -27.81 5.55
CA PRO A 157 1.24 -28.31 5.29
C PRO A 157 2.25 -27.16 5.10
N PRO A 158 3.49 -27.30 5.58
CA PRO A 158 4.50 -26.26 5.46
C PRO A 158 4.80 -25.97 3.98
N ARG A 159 4.46 -24.77 3.53
CA ARG A 159 4.79 -24.29 2.18
C ARG A 159 6.16 -23.61 2.21
N PRO A 160 7.10 -23.98 1.32
CA PRO A 160 8.38 -23.28 1.22
C PRO A 160 8.14 -21.83 0.82
N VAL A 161 8.75 -20.89 1.53
CA VAL A 161 8.64 -19.47 1.21
C VAL A 161 9.50 -19.19 -0.02
N LYS A 162 8.85 -18.88 -1.15
CA LYS A 162 9.55 -18.41 -2.35
C LYS A 162 9.83 -16.91 -2.20
N LEU A 163 11.10 -16.58 -2.02
CA LEU A 163 11.56 -15.20 -2.02
C LEU A 163 11.57 -14.68 -3.46
N LYS A 164 10.90 -13.55 -3.68
CA LYS A 164 10.91 -12.85 -4.98
C LYS A 164 12.23 -12.11 -5.15
N THR A 165 12.68 -11.96 -6.39
CA THR A 165 13.82 -11.10 -6.70
C THR A 165 13.48 -9.64 -6.41
N ARG A 166 14.49 -8.79 -6.31
CA ARG A 166 14.28 -7.36 -6.05
C ARG A 166 13.52 -6.72 -7.21
N GLU A 167 13.85 -7.12 -8.43
CA GLU A 167 13.24 -6.67 -9.68
C GLU A 167 11.75 -7.07 -9.71
N ASP A 168 11.43 -8.33 -9.42
CA ASP A 168 10.05 -8.81 -9.35
C ASP A 168 9.23 -8.05 -8.29
N CYS A 169 9.86 -7.72 -7.15
CA CYS A 169 9.20 -6.96 -6.09
C CYS A 169 8.91 -5.52 -6.52
N GLN A 170 9.85 -4.87 -7.21
CA GLN A 170 9.68 -3.53 -7.74
C GLN A 170 8.56 -3.49 -8.78
N GLU A 171 8.56 -4.43 -9.72
CA GLU A 171 7.51 -4.54 -10.74
C GLU A 171 6.13 -4.79 -10.12
N CYS A 172 6.06 -5.68 -9.11
CA CYS A 172 4.85 -5.96 -8.37
C CYS A 172 4.28 -4.71 -7.68
N PHE A 173 5.13 -3.96 -6.96
CA PHE A 173 4.70 -2.72 -6.32
C PHE A 173 4.33 -1.62 -7.32
N ALA A 174 5.07 -1.47 -8.41
CA ALA A 174 4.77 -0.49 -9.45
C ALA A 174 3.40 -0.76 -10.09
N THR A 175 3.14 -2.01 -10.46
CA THR A 175 1.85 -2.45 -11.01
C THR A 175 0.71 -2.23 -10.02
N LEU A 176 0.90 -2.62 -8.76
CA LEU A 176 -0.09 -2.42 -7.71
C LEU A 176 -0.43 -0.94 -7.51
N LEU A 177 0.58 -0.06 -7.42
CA LEU A 177 0.39 1.37 -7.21
C LEU A 177 -0.32 2.02 -8.41
N GLN A 178 0.00 1.60 -9.63
CA GLN A 178 -0.69 2.06 -10.83
C GLN A 178 -2.17 1.65 -10.81
N GLN A 179 -2.46 0.39 -10.50
CA GLN A 179 -3.84 -0.13 -10.42
C GLN A 179 -4.64 0.57 -9.31
N LEU A 180 -4.04 0.81 -8.13
CA LEU A 180 -4.68 1.55 -7.04
C LEU A 180 -4.92 3.02 -7.39
N SER A 181 -3.97 3.67 -8.06
CA SER A 181 -4.13 5.06 -8.53
C SER A 181 -5.26 5.17 -9.56
N TYR A 182 -5.35 4.21 -10.49
CA TYR A 182 -6.46 4.12 -11.44
C TYR A 182 -7.79 3.95 -10.70
N ALA A 183 -7.85 3.03 -9.72
CA ALA A 183 -9.05 2.79 -8.92
C ALA A 183 -9.59 4.06 -8.23
N CYS A 184 -8.71 4.97 -7.80
CA CYS A 184 -9.10 6.24 -7.19
C CYS A 184 -9.79 7.21 -8.16
N GLN A 185 -9.63 7.05 -9.49
CA GLN A 185 -10.24 7.94 -10.49
C GLN A 185 -11.76 7.74 -10.61
N VAL A 186 -12.31 6.68 -9.99
CA VAL A 186 -13.74 6.42 -9.92
C VAL A 186 -14.55 7.61 -9.40
N THR A 187 -13.95 8.48 -8.58
CA THR A 187 -14.55 9.72 -8.07
C THR A 187 -14.95 10.70 -9.18
N ALA A 188 -14.26 10.70 -10.32
CA ALA A 188 -14.53 11.61 -11.44
C ALA A 188 -15.64 11.13 -12.40
N ILE A 189 -16.06 9.86 -12.31
CA ILE A 189 -16.99 9.25 -13.27
C ILE A 189 -18.44 9.61 -12.94
N ASN A 190 -19.14 10.25 -13.87
CA ASN A 190 -20.53 10.70 -13.64
C ASN A 190 -21.54 10.20 -14.69
N GLY A 191 -21.09 9.52 -15.76
CA GLY A 191 -21.94 8.87 -16.75
C GLY A 191 -21.86 7.35 -16.69
N PHE A 192 -22.90 6.66 -17.17
CA PHE A 192 -22.93 5.19 -17.21
C PHE A 192 -22.00 4.65 -18.30
N THR A 193 -21.95 5.31 -19.45
CA THR A 193 -21.04 4.96 -20.55
C THR A 193 -19.58 5.05 -20.12
N ASP A 194 -19.21 6.13 -19.43
CA ASP A 194 -17.88 6.33 -18.86
C ASP A 194 -17.54 5.26 -17.80
N LEU A 195 -18.51 4.93 -16.94
CA LEU A 195 -18.34 3.87 -15.94
C LEU A 195 -18.06 2.52 -16.59
N ARG A 196 -18.78 2.17 -17.66
CA ARG A 196 -18.58 0.93 -18.40
C ARG A 196 -17.18 0.88 -19.04
N MET A 197 -16.76 1.96 -19.70
CA MET A 197 -15.44 2.04 -20.31
C MET A 197 -14.34 1.96 -19.24
N TYR A 198 -14.52 2.65 -18.12
CA TYR A 198 -13.60 2.62 -16.99
C TYR A 198 -13.46 1.21 -16.39
N ILE A 199 -14.55 0.51 -16.12
CA ILE A 199 -14.50 -0.86 -15.59
C ILE A 199 -13.81 -1.80 -16.60
N THR A 200 -14.14 -1.66 -17.89
CA THR A 200 -13.52 -2.47 -18.95
C THR A 200 -12.01 -2.25 -18.99
N ASN A 201 -11.58 -1.00 -18.97
CA ASN A 201 -10.16 -0.63 -18.94
C ASN A 201 -9.47 -1.16 -17.68
N PHE A 202 -10.11 -1.07 -16.52
CA PHE A 202 -9.58 -1.62 -15.28
C PHE A 202 -9.40 -3.14 -15.36
N SER A 203 -10.37 -3.87 -15.91
CA SER A 203 -10.27 -5.32 -16.09
C SER A 203 -9.15 -5.71 -17.06
N LEU A 204 -8.95 -4.94 -18.14
CA LEU A 204 -7.86 -5.18 -19.10
C LEU A 204 -6.46 -5.01 -18.48
N MET A 205 -6.33 -4.26 -17.39
CA MET A 205 -5.04 -4.12 -16.67
C MET A 205 -4.64 -5.37 -15.87
N GLY A 206 -5.50 -6.39 -15.77
CA GLY A 206 -5.24 -7.58 -14.95
C GLY A 206 -5.04 -7.25 -13.46
N PRO A 207 -6.02 -6.59 -12.80
CA PRO A 207 -5.86 -6.09 -11.45
C PRO A 207 -5.72 -7.22 -10.43
N GLY A 208 -4.73 -7.10 -9.55
CA GLY A 208 -4.58 -8.02 -8.43
C GLY A 208 -5.71 -7.89 -7.40
N PRO A 209 -5.83 -8.84 -6.45
CA PRO A 209 -6.94 -8.89 -5.49
C PRO A 209 -7.06 -7.63 -4.63
N ILE A 210 -5.93 -6.99 -4.30
CA ILE A 210 -5.90 -5.75 -3.51
C ILE A 210 -6.57 -4.61 -4.28
N ALA A 211 -6.18 -4.41 -5.54
CA ALA A 211 -6.71 -3.34 -6.38
C ALA A 211 -8.18 -3.57 -6.74
N THR A 212 -8.56 -4.81 -7.05
CA THR A 212 -9.95 -5.20 -7.30
C THR A 212 -10.83 -4.95 -6.08
N SER A 213 -10.37 -5.36 -4.90
CA SER A 213 -11.08 -5.11 -3.64
C SER A 213 -11.23 -3.62 -3.33
N ALA A 214 -10.15 -2.85 -3.55
CA ALA A 214 -10.17 -1.40 -3.39
C ALA A 214 -11.20 -0.75 -4.32
N LEU A 215 -11.18 -1.08 -5.61
CA LEU A 215 -12.14 -0.54 -6.57
C LEU A 215 -13.57 -0.90 -6.17
N HIS A 216 -13.84 -2.15 -5.81
CA HIS A 216 -15.17 -2.58 -5.41
C HIS A 216 -15.67 -1.81 -4.18
N GLY A 217 -14.82 -1.63 -3.17
CA GLY A 217 -15.15 -0.79 -2.01
C GLY A 217 -15.51 0.63 -2.41
N LEU A 218 -14.72 1.26 -3.30
CA LEU A 218 -14.98 2.61 -3.78
C LEU A 218 -16.26 2.72 -4.62
N LEU A 219 -16.55 1.73 -5.47
CA LEU A 219 -17.79 1.66 -6.24
C LEU A 219 -19.01 1.54 -5.32
N LYS A 220 -18.95 0.69 -4.29
CA LYS A 220 -20.01 0.58 -3.28
C LYS A 220 -20.24 1.90 -2.56
N LEU A 221 -19.19 2.61 -2.19
CA LEU A 221 -19.30 3.90 -1.50
C LEU A 221 -19.86 4.99 -2.40
N LYS A 222 -19.51 4.99 -3.69
CA LYS A 222 -19.97 6.00 -4.63
C LYS A 222 -21.38 5.73 -5.16
N PHE A 223 -21.73 4.48 -5.40
CA PHE A 223 -22.94 4.08 -6.11
C PHE A 223 -23.90 3.19 -5.32
N GLY A 224 -23.56 2.83 -4.08
CA GLY A 224 -24.30 1.86 -3.26
C GLY A 224 -25.73 2.28 -2.93
N ASP A 225 -26.06 3.57 -2.97
CA ASP A 225 -27.39 4.07 -2.63
C ASP A 225 -28.45 3.84 -3.72
N GLY A 226 -28.13 3.16 -4.84
CA GLY A 226 -29.05 2.78 -5.91
C GLY A 226 -29.54 3.95 -6.78
N ASN A 227 -29.81 5.10 -6.16
CA ASN A 227 -30.22 6.35 -6.80
C ASN A 227 -29.12 6.95 -7.68
N ALA A 228 -27.84 6.75 -7.33
CA ALA A 228 -26.72 7.29 -8.08
C ALA A 228 -26.64 6.70 -9.50
N LEU A 229 -26.84 5.38 -9.65
CA LEU A 229 -26.84 4.72 -10.96
C LEU A 229 -28.03 5.14 -11.81
N GLN A 230 -29.21 5.35 -11.19
CA GLN A 230 -30.39 5.86 -11.88
C GLN A 230 -30.16 7.31 -12.38
N GLN A 231 -29.53 8.15 -11.57
CA GLN A 231 -29.18 9.52 -11.96
C GLN A 231 -28.16 9.55 -13.12
N MET A 232 -27.17 8.66 -13.12
CA MET A 232 -26.20 8.55 -14.22
C MET A 232 -26.84 8.17 -15.56
N LEU A 233 -27.79 7.24 -15.54
CA LEU A 233 -28.55 6.87 -16.75
C LEU A 233 -29.35 8.06 -17.27
N LEU A 234 -29.99 8.83 -16.38
CA LEU A 234 -30.76 10.03 -16.76
C LEU A 234 -29.87 11.12 -17.39
N VAL A 235 -28.64 11.29 -16.92
CA VAL A 235 -27.67 12.22 -17.51
C VAL A 235 -27.28 11.79 -18.93
N ASP A 236 -27.00 10.50 -19.14
CA ASP A 236 -26.66 9.97 -20.47
C ASP A 236 -27.85 10.12 -21.45
N PHE A 237 -29.10 9.99 -20.98
CA PHE A 237 -30.30 10.22 -21.80
C PHE A 237 -30.60 11.70 -22.07
N ALA A 238 -30.17 12.62 -21.21
CA ALA A 238 -30.40 14.06 -21.38
C ALA A 238 -29.34 14.74 -22.27
N CYS A 239 -28.18 14.10 -22.45
CA CYS A 239 -27.06 14.61 -23.25
C CYS A 239 -26.88 13.91 -24.61
N GLY A 240 -27.70 12.89 -24.93
CA GLY A 240 -27.79 12.25 -26.24
C GLY A 240 -28.96 12.78 -27.07
#